data_AF-A0A1V1I2A8-F1
#
_entry.id   AF-A0A1V1I2A8-F1
#
_cell.length_a   1.000
_cell.length_b   1.000
_cell.length_c   1.000
_cell.angle_alpha   90.00
_cell.angle_beta   90.00
_cell.angle_gamma   90.00
#
_symmetry.space_group_name_H-M   'P 1'
#
loop_
_entity.id
_entity.type
_entity.pdbx_description
1 polymer ?
#
loop_
_entity_poly.entity_id
_entity_poly.type
_entity_poly.pdbx_seq_one_letter_code
_entity_poly.pdbx_strand_id
1 'polypeptide(L)'
;MKNKLLYDSIVYIISPVILFSFANYNIIRYLLLALVFILSIYTIITKKKESRISVSGIIFSTTYILMFLFRRKVQLGFDMYIYDTCLMIVLTLIIVLPLILNKNIFRQIYIDIRRCNNENNLRVFNNIKKFNLTYDFRNLSLLFTMHLVILIFIRVFSIYIFGFESYEKNYMIQVALNIVFILGEMYMVSKLMSKLKTNTTTKKEIVETKKSFINGIVIDIEQYKNMNK
;
A
#
# COMPACT_ATOMS: atom_id res chain seq x y z
N MET A 1 -16.49 -14.86 -2.68
CA MET A 1 -15.05 -14.58 -2.39
C MET A 1 -14.88 -13.23 -1.70
N LYS A 2 -15.47 -13.01 -0.52
CA LYS A 2 -15.51 -11.68 0.12
C LYS A 2 -14.23 -11.25 0.83
N ASN A 3 -13.25 -12.13 1.00
CA ASN A 3 -12.12 -11.91 1.94
C ASN A 3 -10.73 -12.07 1.29
N LYS A 4 -10.56 -11.91 -0.04
CA LYS A 4 -9.25 -12.10 -0.70
C LYS A 4 -8.15 -11.20 -0.14
N LEU A 5 -8.48 -9.93 0.06
CA LEU A 5 -7.56 -8.96 0.66
C LEU A 5 -7.19 -9.35 2.09
N LEU A 6 -8.15 -9.91 2.84
CA LEU A 6 -7.93 -10.41 4.20
C LEU A 6 -6.96 -11.61 4.17
N TYR A 7 -7.13 -12.55 3.24
CA TYR A 7 -6.18 -13.66 3.07
C TYR A 7 -4.78 -13.17 2.67
N ASP A 8 -4.67 -12.22 1.75
CA ASP A 8 -3.38 -11.59 1.40
C ASP A 8 -2.73 -10.96 2.64
N SER A 9 -3.49 -10.19 3.42
CA SER A 9 -2.99 -9.58 4.66
C SER A 9 -2.57 -10.63 5.68
N ILE A 10 -3.33 -11.72 5.86
CA ILE A 10 -2.96 -12.80 6.77
C ILE A 10 -1.63 -13.43 6.35
N VAL A 11 -1.50 -13.78 5.07
CA VAL A 11 -0.35 -14.56 4.60
C VAL A 11 0.90 -13.69 4.48
N TYR A 12 0.81 -12.53 3.84
CA TYR A 12 1.97 -11.69 3.52
C TYR A 12 2.34 -10.69 4.63
N ILE A 13 1.40 -10.30 5.51
CA ILE A 13 1.64 -9.25 6.51
C ILE A 13 1.62 -9.84 7.93
N ILE A 14 0.53 -10.51 8.31
CA ILE A 14 0.34 -10.98 9.68
C ILE A 14 1.25 -12.18 9.97
N SER A 15 1.38 -13.14 9.05
CA SER A 15 2.17 -14.34 9.29
C SER A 15 3.64 -14.05 9.56
N PRO A 16 4.35 -13.19 8.78
CA PRO A 16 5.73 -12.83 9.10
C PRO A 16 5.83 -12.13 10.46
N VAL A 17 4.93 -11.21 10.78
CA VAL A 17 4.97 -10.46 12.05
C VAL A 17 4.82 -11.39 13.25
N ILE A 18 3.80 -12.26 13.24
CA ILE A 18 3.56 -13.18 14.36
C ILE A 18 4.70 -14.18 14.48
N LEU A 19 5.11 -14.82 13.38
CA LEU A 19 6.13 -15.88 13.42
C LEU A 19 7.47 -15.35 13.95
N PHE A 20 7.86 -14.14 13.57
CA PHE A 20 9.11 -13.56 14.05
C PHE A 20 9.01 -12.88 15.43
N SER A 21 7.81 -12.51 15.88
CA SER A 21 7.62 -11.97 17.24
C SER A 21 7.85 -13.02 18.34
N PHE A 22 7.66 -14.31 18.06
CA PHE A 22 7.79 -15.39 19.02
C PHE A 22 9.01 -16.30 18.76
N ALA A 23 9.88 -15.92 17.82
CA ALA A 23 10.96 -16.79 17.36
C ALA A 23 12.16 -16.80 18.33
N ASN A 24 12.44 -17.95 18.93
CA ASN A 24 13.68 -18.19 19.67
C ASN A 24 14.86 -18.41 18.72
N TYR A 25 16.07 -18.03 19.18
CA TYR A 25 17.29 -17.98 18.36
C TYR A 25 17.60 -19.28 17.60
N ASN A 26 17.34 -20.43 18.23
CA ASN A 26 17.62 -21.76 17.67
C ASN A 26 16.62 -22.19 16.58
N ILE A 27 15.40 -21.64 16.59
CA ILE A 27 14.31 -22.11 15.73
C ILE A 27 14.07 -21.15 14.54
N ILE A 28 14.65 -19.94 14.57
CA ILE A 28 14.52 -18.91 13.52
C ILE A 28 14.81 -19.44 12.11
N ARG A 29 15.85 -20.27 11.92
CA ARG A 29 16.19 -20.80 10.58
C ARG A 29 15.07 -21.67 10.02
N TYR A 30 14.48 -22.50 10.86
CA TYR A 30 13.37 -23.38 10.49
C TYR A 30 12.08 -22.57 10.27
N LEU A 31 11.79 -21.57 11.10
CA LEU A 31 10.64 -20.68 10.92
C LEU A 31 10.73 -19.87 9.63
N LEU A 32 11.92 -19.36 9.29
CA LEU A 32 12.13 -18.63 8.05
C LEU A 32 11.90 -19.53 6.84
N LEU A 33 12.41 -20.76 6.87
CA LEU A 33 12.22 -21.71 5.78
C LEU A 33 10.74 -22.10 5.62
N ALA A 34 10.05 -22.37 6.73
CA ALA A 34 8.61 -22.64 6.74
C ALA A 34 7.79 -21.46 6.20
N LEU A 35 8.14 -20.23 6.59
CA LEU A 35 7.46 -19.01 6.15
C LEU A 35 7.64 -18.78 4.64
N VAL A 36 8.88 -18.88 4.13
CA VAL A 36 9.17 -18.76 2.69
C VAL A 36 8.41 -19.84 1.91
N PHE A 37 8.34 -21.06 2.44
CA PHE A 37 7.58 -22.14 1.85
C PHE A 37 6.07 -21.83 1.78
N ILE A 38 5.45 -21.40 2.89
CA ILE A 38 4.04 -21.00 2.93
C ILE A 38 3.74 -19.86 1.95
N LEU A 39 4.58 -18.82 1.94
CA LEU A 39 4.47 -17.68 1.03
C LEU A 39 4.53 -18.13 -0.44
N SER A 40 5.47 -19.04 -0.77
CA SER A 40 5.63 -19.55 -2.12
C SER A 40 4.42 -20.38 -2.58
N ILE A 41 3.92 -21.28 -1.73
CA ILE A 41 2.73 -22.10 -2.03
C ILE A 41 1.52 -21.18 -2.24
N TYR A 42 1.30 -20.22 -1.36
CA TYR A 42 0.18 -19.30 -1.48
C TYR A 42 0.26 -18.48 -2.78
N THR A 43 1.46 -18.01 -3.14
CA THR A 43 1.70 -17.30 -4.41
C THR A 43 1.39 -18.19 -5.62
N ILE A 44 1.80 -19.47 -5.59
CA ILE A 44 1.52 -20.42 -6.67
C ILE A 44 0.01 -20.69 -6.80
N ILE A 45 -0.68 -20.90 -5.67
CA ILE A 45 -2.12 -21.16 -5.66
C ILE A 45 -2.88 -19.97 -6.21
N THR A 46 -2.57 -18.75 -5.76
CA THR A 46 -3.20 -17.52 -6.26
C THR A 46 -2.90 -17.27 -7.74
N LYS A 47 -1.69 -17.60 -8.20
CA LYS A 47 -1.35 -17.52 -9.62
C LYS A 47 -2.14 -18.52 -10.48
N LYS A 48 -2.29 -19.77 -10.03
CA LYS A 48 -3.02 -20.81 -10.78
C LYS A 48 -4.54 -20.60 -10.75
N LYS A 49 -5.11 -20.34 -9.56
CA LYS A 49 -6.57 -20.25 -9.39
C LYS A 49 -7.14 -18.89 -9.77
N GLU A 50 -6.36 -17.81 -9.60
CA GLU A 50 -6.87 -16.44 -9.75
C GLU A 50 -6.09 -15.60 -10.78
N SER A 51 -5.08 -16.16 -11.46
CA SER A 51 -4.19 -15.44 -12.40
C SER A 51 -3.51 -14.20 -11.80
N ARG A 52 -3.41 -14.16 -10.47
CA ARG A 52 -3.02 -12.99 -9.66
C ARG A 52 -1.76 -13.28 -8.85
N ILE A 53 -0.95 -12.26 -8.67
CA ILE A 53 0.19 -12.23 -7.74
C ILE A 53 0.07 -10.93 -6.94
N SER A 54 0.25 -11.00 -5.63
CA SER A 54 0.23 -9.84 -4.73
C SER A 54 1.66 -9.29 -4.62
N VAL A 55 2.04 -8.40 -5.54
CA VAL A 55 3.40 -7.88 -5.63
C VAL A 55 3.73 -7.04 -4.40
N SER A 56 2.81 -6.20 -3.96
CA SER A 56 2.93 -5.40 -2.74
C SER A 56 3.07 -6.26 -1.49
N GLY A 57 2.30 -7.35 -1.37
CA GLY A 57 2.42 -8.31 -0.28
C GLY A 57 3.79 -9.00 -0.25
N ILE A 58 4.28 -9.42 -1.41
CA ILE A 58 5.63 -10.00 -1.54
C ILE A 58 6.68 -8.98 -1.10
N ILE A 59 6.65 -7.75 -1.62
CA ILE A 59 7.58 -6.68 -1.23
C ILE A 59 7.56 -6.49 0.28
N PHE A 60 6.38 -6.35 0.89
CA PHE A 60 6.25 -6.18 2.35
C PHE A 60 6.84 -7.36 3.12
N SER A 61 6.49 -8.60 2.75
CA SER A 61 7.00 -9.79 3.44
C SER A 61 8.53 -9.88 3.36
N THR A 62 9.11 -9.61 2.18
CA THR A 62 10.56 -9.65 1.98
C THR A 62 11.29 -8.56 2.76
N THR A 63 10.78 -7.32 2.75
CA THR A 63 11.40 -6.23 3.51
C THR A 63 11.33 -6.51 5.01
N TYR A 64 10.18 -6.99 5.51
CA TYR A 64 10.03 -7.34 6.92
C TYR A 64 10.98 -8.44 7.37
N ILE A 65 11.09 -9.54 6.60
CA ILE A 65 12.02 -10.64 6.89
C ILE A 65 13.46 -10.12 6.96
N LEU A 66 13.88 -9.30 5.99
CA LEU A 66 15.22 -8.71 5.96
C LEU A 66 15.44 -7.83 7.20
N MET A 67 14.51 -6.92 7.50
CA MET A 67 14.58 -6.06 8.70
C MET A 67 14.79 -6.89 9.97
N PHE A 68 14.03 -7.98 10.13
CA PHE A 68 14.14 -8.85 11.29
C PHE A 68 15.49 -9.57 11.37
N LEU A 69 15.95 -10.15 10.25
CA LEU A 69 17.22 -10.88 10.19
C LEU A 69 18.41 -10.00 10.55
N PHE A 70 18.42 -8.76 10.07
CA PHE A 70 19.47 -7.80 10.37
C PHE A 70 19.37 -7.26 11.81
N ARG A 71 18.16 -7.03 12.32
CA ARG A 71 17.93 -6.58 13.71
C ARG A 71 18.44 -7.58 14.75
N ARG A 72 18.41 -8.87 14.42
CA ARG A 72 18.86 -9.95 15.32
C ARG A 72 20.30 -9.80 15.83
N LYS A 73 21.17 -9.10 15.09
CA LYS A 73 22.59 -8.96 15.44
C LYS A 73 22.90 -7.76 16.35
N VAL A 74 21.91 -6.90 16.59
CA VAL A 74 22.09 -5.65 17.34
C VAL A 74 21.31 -5.74 18.65
N GLN A 75 22.01 -5.62 19.77
CA GLN A 75 21.39 -5.60 21.11
C GLN A 75 21.18 -4.16 21.60
N LEU A 76 20.28 -4.03 22.58
CA LEU A 76 19.60 -2.82 23.07
C LEU A 76 20.45 -1.53 23.18
N GLY A 77 19.77 -0.38 23.09
CA GLY A 77 20.34 0.94 23.35
C GLY A 77 20.75 1.69 22.09
N PHE A 78 21.91 2.36 22.15
CA PHE A 78 22.37 3.25 21.09
C PHE A 78 22.66 2.56 19.75
N ASP A 79 23.24 1.35 19.78
CA ASP A 79 23.53 0.59 18.55
C ASP A 79 22.24 0.25 17.80
N MET A 80 21.18 -0.08 18.55
CA MET A 80 19.85 -0.32 18.00
C MET A 80 19.24 0.94 17.39
N TYR A 81 19.49 2.10 18.00
CA TYR A 81 19.04 3.38 17.48
C TYR A 81 19.75 3.77 16.17
N ILE A 82 21.07 3.56 16.08
CA ILE A 82 21.84 3.74 14.84
C ILE A 82 21.33 2.77 13.77
N TYR A 83 21.17 1.50 14.15
CA TYR A 83 20.69 0.46 13.24
C TYR A 83 19.32 0.79 12.66
N ASP A 84 18.35 1.18 13.48
CA ASP A 84 17.02 1.58 13.01
C ASP A 84 17.08 2.80 12.09
N THR A 85 18.03 3.72 12.33
CA THR A 85 18.25 4.89 11.48
C THR A 85 18.79 4.49 10.11
N CYS A 86 19.78 3.59 10.05
CA CYS A 86 20.27 3.02 8.79
C CYS A 86 19.17 2.27 8.03
N LEU A 87 18.34 1.51 8.75
CA LEU A 87 17.22 0.81 8.16
C LEU A 87 16.21 1.79 7.54
N MET A 88 15.86 2.86 8.24
CA MET A 88 14.98 3.89 7.68
C MET A 88 15.56 4.49 6.40
N ILE A 89 16.87 4.76 6.33
CA ILE A 89 17.54 5.23 5.11
C ILE A 89 17.33 4.24 3.96
N VAL A 90 17.57 2.95 4.20
CA VAL A 90 17.37 1.89 3.20
C VAL A 90 15.90 1.83 2.76
N LEU A 91 14.96 1.93 3.69
CA LEU A 91 13.53 1.94 3.39
C LEU A 91 13.14 3.15 2.53
N THR A 92 13.67 4.33 2.83
CA THR A 92 13.47 5.54 2.00
C THR A 92 13.99 5.32 0.59
N LEU A 93 15.17 4.72 0.41
CA LEU A 93 15.71 4.40 -0.91
C LEU A 93 14.81 3.42 -1.69
N ILE A 94 14.28 2.39 -1.02
CA ILE A 94 13.34 1.43 -1.62
C ILE A 94 12.07 2.13 -2.13
N ILE A 95 11.68 3.25 -1.53
CA ILE A 95 10.48 4.01 -1.94
C ILE A 95 10.81 5.03 -3.05
N VAL A 96 11.94 5.73 -2.93
CA VAL A 96 12.35 6.78 -3.87
C VAL A 96 12.81 6.20 -5.21
N LEU A 97 13.57 5.11 -5.22
CA LEU A 97 14.10 4.53 -6.46
C LEU A 97 12.99 4.14 -7.45
N PRO A 98 11.93 3.39 -7.05
CA PRO A 98 10.81 3.11 -7.93
C PRO A 98 10.04 4.37 -8.33
N LEU A 99 9.96 5.39 -7.45
CA LEU A 99 9.28 6.64 -7.76
C LEU A 99 9.96 7.37 -8.93
N ILE A 100 11.30 7.43 -8.95
CA ILE A 100 12.09 8.03 -10.04
C ILE A 100 11.87 7.28 -11.36
N LEU A 101 11.73 5.95 -11.30
CA LEU A 101 11.44 5.09 -12.46
C LEU A 101 9.95 5.10 -12.86
N ASN A 102 9.13 6.03 -12.34
CA ASN A 102 7.66 6.08 -12.54
C ASN A 102 6.91 4.79 -12.11
N LYS A 103 7.55 3.95 -11.30
CA LYS A 103 7.02 2.71 -10.71
C LYS A 103 6.63 2.95 -9.24
N ASN A 104 5.62 3.79 -9.04
CA ASN A 104 5.16 4.18 -7.71
C ASN A 104 4.57 2.99 -6.92
N ILE A 105 5.01 2.80 -5.67
CA ILE A 105 4.58 1.71 -4.76
C ILE A 105 3.10 1.84 -4.40
N PHE A 106 2.60 3.05 -4.12
CA PHE A 106 1.17 3.27 -3.81
C PHE A 106 0.26 2.93 -5.00
N ARG A 107 0.73 3.17 -6.23
CA ARG A 107 0.04 2.70 -7.44
C ARG A 107 -0.01 1.17 -7.48
N GLN A 108 1.08 0.49 -7.13
CA GLN A 108 1.12 -0.98 -7.09
C GLN A 108 0.19 -1.55 -6.03
N ILE A 109 0.18 -0.96 -4.83
CA ILE A 109 -0.77 -1.32 -3.74
C ILE A 109 -2.21 -1.16 -4.23
N TYR A 110 -2.54 -0.04 -4.89
CA TYR A 110 -3.88 0.17 -5.43
C TYR A 110 -4.27 -0.90 -6.46
N ILE A 111 -3.36 -1.27 -7.37
CA ILE A 111 -3.60 -2.32 -8.35
C ILE A 111 -3.88 -3.65 -7.65
N ASP A 112 -3.07 -4.04 -6.66
CA ASP A 112 -3.24 -5.30 -5.95
C ASP A 112 -4.56 -5.35 -5.16
N ILE A 113 -4.96 -4.25 -4.51
CA ILE A 113 -6.26 -4.11 -3.84
C ILE A 113 -7.42 -4.27 -4.84
N ARG A 114 -7.33 -3.63 -6.01
CA ARG A 114 -8.39 -3.72 -7.04
C ARG A 114 -8.47 -5.10 -7.66
N ARG A 115 -7.33 -5.79 -7.83
CA ARG A 115 -7.29 -7.18 -8.28
C ARG A 115 -7.85 -8.15 -7.23
N CYS A 116 -7.72 -7.85 -5.94
CA CYS A 116 -8.44 -8.60 -4.88
C CYS A 116 -9.97 -8.49 -5.05
N ASN A 117 -10.46 -7.38 -5.58
CA ASN A 117 -11.88 -7.15 -5.84
C ASN A 117 -12.34 -7.69 -7.21
N ASN A 118 -11.55 -8.57 -7.84
CA ASN A 118 -11.80 -9.15 -9.16
C ASN A 118 -11.93 -8.12 -10.31
N GLU A 119 -11.31 -6.94 -10.19
CA GLU A 119 -11.26 -5.99 -11.31
C GLU A 119 -10.17 -6.39 -12.32
N ASN A 120 -10.52 -6.37 -13.61
CA ASN A 120 -9.57 -6.62 -14.71
C ASN A 120 -8.54 -5.49 -14.84
N ASN A 121 -7.32 -5.83 -15.25
CA ASN A 121 -6.22 -4.87 -15.41
C ASN A 121 -6.60 -3.64 -16.25
N LEU A 122 -7.32 -3.85 -17.37
CA LEU A 122 -7.80 -2.75 -18.22
C LEU A 122 -8.71 -1.78 -17.47
N ARG A 123 -9.62 -2.30 -16.65
CA ARG A 123 -10.52 -1.47 -15.84
C ARG A 123 -9.75 -0.68 -14.78
N VAL A 124 -8.78 -1.32 -14.14
CA VAL A 124 -7.90 -0.67 -13.15
C VAL A 124 -7.10 0.47 -13.79
N PHE A 125 -6.46 0.23 -14.94
CA PHE A 125 -5.69 1.27 -15.64
C PHE A 125 -6.59 2.41 -16.16
N ASN A 126 -7.77 2.10 -16.66
CA ASN A 126 -8.74 3.11 -17.07
C ASN A 126 -9.19 3.97 -15.88
N ASN A 127 -9.43 3.38 -14.71
CA ASN A 127 -9.75 4.14 -13.50
C ASN A 127 -8.60 5.06 -13.09
N ILE A 128 -7.34 4.57 -13.13
CA ILE A 128 -6.16 5.38 -12.80
C ILE A 128 -6.06 6.61 -13.71
N LYS A 129 -6.23 6.43 -15.03
CA LYS A 129 -6.21 7.54 -16.00
C LYS A 129 -7.40 8.47 -15.80
N LYS A 130 -8.62 7.92 -15.74
CA LYS A 130 -9.85 8.70 -15.65
C LYS A 130 -9.89 9.63 -14.43
N PHE A 131 -9.36 9.18 -13.30
CA PHE A 131 -9.38 9.95 -12.05
C PHE A 131 -8.07 10.68 -11.76
N ASN A 132 -7.11 10.70 -12.70
CA ASN A 132 -5.77 11.27 -12.52
C ASN A 132 -5.07 10.79 -11.23
N LEU A 133 -5.27 9.52 -10.86
CA LEU A 133 -4.74 8.96 -9.60
C LEU A 133 -3.22 8.92 -9.58
N THR A 134 -2.56 8.95 -10.75
CA THR A 134 -1.10 8.97 -10.84
C THR A 134 -0.49 10.15 -10.07
N TYR A 135 -1.14 11.32 -10.14
CA TYR A 135 -0.70 12.50 -9.39
C TYR A 135 -0.92 12.33 -7.90
N ASP A 136 -2.10 11.83 -7.50
CA ASP A 136 -2.43 11.58 -6.10
C ASP A 136 -1.48 10.54 -5.46
N PHE A 137 -1.15 9.45 -6.17
CA PHE A 137 -0.16 8.47 -5.72
C PHE A 137 1.25 9.05 -5.61
N ARG A 138 1.64 9.94 -6.53
CA ARG A 138 2.94 10.63 -6.45
C ARG A 138 3.00 11.53 -5.23
N ASN A 139 1.95 12.30 -4.96
CA ASN A 139 1.88 13.16 -3.78
C ASN A 139 1.93 12.36 -2.49
N LEU A 140 1.21 11.24 -2.42
CA LEU A 140 1.26 10.34 -1.27
C LEU A 140 2.68 9.78 -1.07
N SER A 141 3.35 9.38 -2.16
CA SER A 141 4.74 8.92 -2.11
C SER A 141 5.71 10.00 -1.66
N LEU A 142 5.53 11.24 -2.10
CA LEU A 142 6.36 12.37 -1.70
C LEU A 142 6.15 12.73 -0.22
N LEU A 143 4.90 12.76 0.25
CA LEU A 143 4.57 12.99 1.65
C LEU A 143 5.24 11.94 2.55
N PHE A 144 5.09 10.66 2.21
CA PHE A 144 5.70 9.55 2.94
C PHE A 144 7.24 9.61 2.90
N THR A 145 7.81 10.03 1.77
CA THR A 145 9.26 10.21 1.64
C THR A 145 9.75 11.35 2.54
N MET A 146 9.06 12.49 2.54
CA MET A 146 9.39 13.65 3.38
C MET A 146 9.31 13.30 4.88
N HIS A 147 8.27 12.55 5.27
CA HIS A 147 8.14 12.02 6.63
C HIS A 147 9.39 11.22 7.04
N LEU A 148 9.80 10.24 6.24
CA LEU A 148 10.99 9.45 6.53
C LEU A 148 12.27 10.28 6.54
N VAL A 149 12.47 11.18 5.56
CA VAL A 149 13.68 12.01 5.47
C VAL A 149 13.82 12.93 6.68
N ILE A 150 12.72 13.55 7.13
CA ILE A 150 12.73 14.43 8.31
C ILE A 150 13.07 13.63 9.57
N LEU A 151 12.49 12.43 9.73
CA LEU A 151 12.84 11.55 10.84
C LEU A 151 14.31 11.12 10.79
N ILE A 152 14.80 10.69 9.63
CA ILE A 152 16.22 10.34 9.44
C ILE A 152 17.11 11.51 9.85
N PHE A 153 16.79 12.72 9.40
CA PHE A 153 17.59 13.90 9.71
C PHE A 153 17.68 14.16 11.22
N ILE A 154 16.55 14.07 11.94
CA ILE A 154 16.51 14.24 13.39
C ILE A 154 17.30 13.13 14.10
N ARG A 155 17.17 11.87 13.65
CA ARG A 155 17.89 10.75 14.27
C ARG A 155 19.39 10.83 14.02
N VAL A 156 19.81 11.17 12.81
CA VAL A 156 21.24 11.40 12.49
C VAL A 156 21.79 12.57 13.30
N PHE A 157 21.05 13.68 13.40
CA PHE A 157 21.42 14.80 14.27
C PHE A 157 21.55 14.35 15.73
N SER A 158 20.62 13.55 16.23
CA SER A 158 20.67 13.00 17.58
C SER A 158 21.90 12.12 17.82
N ILE A 159 22.22 11.25 16.87
CA ILE A 159 23.41 10.38 16.93
C ILE A 159 24.68 11.22 16.96
N TYR A 160 24.76 12.23 16.09
CA TYR A 160 25.97 13.04 15.93
C TYR A 160 26.23 13.99 17.10
N ILE A 161 25.20 14.67 17.61
CA ILE A 161 25.35 15.70 18.66
C ILE A 161 25.28 15.12 20.07
N PHE A 162 24.32 14.24 20.34
CA PHE A 162 24.03 13.77 21.69
C PHE A 162 24.70 12.44 22.04
N GLY A 163 25.16 11.69 21.04
CA GLY A 163 25.89 10.44 21.22
C GLY A 163 25.15 9.40 22.06
N PHE A 164 25.91 8.46 22.61
CA PHE A 164 25.39 7.33 23.39
C PHE A 164 24.57 7.76 24.62
N GLU A 165 25.02 8.80 25.33
CA GLU A 165 24.46 9.16 26.65
C GLU A 165 23.12 9.87 26.56
N SER A 166 22.79 10.50 25.43
CA SER A 166 21.62 11.38 25.38
C SER A 166 20.85 11.45 24.07
N TYR A 167 21.02 10.48 23.15
CA TYR A 167 20.27 10.40 21.89
C TYR A 167 18.74 10.40 22.08
N GLU A 168 18.25 9.90 23.22
CA GLU A 168 16.82 9.83 23.58
C GLU A 168 16.21 11.19 23.93
N LYS A 169 17.02 12.25 24.16
CA LYS A 169 16.50 13.59 24.49
C LYS A 169 15.53 14.12 23.43
N ASN A 170 15.71 13.74 22.16
CA ASN A 170 14.83 14.11 21.06
C ASN A 170 13.71 13.11 20.78
N TYR A 171 13.54 12.07 21.60
CA TYR A 171 12.57 11.01 21.34
C TYR A 171 11.13 11.54 21.30
N MET A 172 10.77 12.44 22.22
CA MET A 172 9.43 13.06 22.24
C MET A 172 9.14 13.87 20.97
N ILE A 173 10.14 14.56 20.44
CA ILE A 173 10.02 15.29 19.17
C ILE A 173 9.81 14.32 18.00
N GLN A 174 10.54 13.20 17.98
CA GLN A 174 10.38 12.15 16.97
C GLN A 174 8.98 11.54 17.02
N VAL A 175 8.45 11.25 18.22
CA VAL A 175 7.09 10.71 18.39
C VAL A 175 6.04 11.72 17.93
N ALA A 176 6.14 12.98 18.34
CA ALA A 176 5.20 14.02 17.93
C ALA A 176 5.17 14.21 16.41
N LEU A 177 6.34 14.25 15.77
CA LEU A 177 6.43 14.35 14.31
C LEU A 177 5.83 13.14 13.60
N ASN A 178 6.12 11.93 14.08
CA ASN A 178 5.50 10.71 13.55
C ASN A 178 3.96 10.82 13.54
N ILE A 179 3.38 11.26 14.66
CA ILE A 179 1.92 11.41 14.77
C ILE A 179 1.39 12.42 13.74
N VAL A 180 2.03 13.58 13.61
CA VAL A 180 1.62 14.63 12.66
C VAL A 180 1.68 14.13 11.22
N PHE A 181 2.76 13.46 10.82
CA PHE A 181 2.89 12.91 9.47
C PHE A 181 1.88 11.80 9.20
N ILE A 182 1.67 10.88 10.15
CA ILE A 182 0.66 9.81 10.03
C ILE A 182 -0.73 10.42 9.81
N LEU A 183 -1.10 11.46 10.56
CA LEU A 183 -2.38 12.15 10.36
C LEU A 183 -2.49 12.76 8.95
N GLY A 184 -1.42 13.38 8.45
CA GLY A 184 -1.35 13.91 7.09
C GLY A 184 -1.49 12.82 6.01
N GLU A 185 -0.83 11.68 6.20
CA GLU A 185 -0.90 10.52 5.31
C GLU A 185 -2.32 9.93 5.30
N MET A 186 -2.92 9.73 6.48
CA MET A 186 -4.29 9.25 6.62
C MET A 186 -5.30 10.19 5.95
N TYR A 187 -5.12 11.51 6.09
CA TYR A 187 -5.95 12.50 5.40
C TYR A 187 -5.86 12.36 3.88
N MET A 188 -4.65 12.25 3.32
CA MET A 188 -4.44 12.06 1.88
C MET A 188 -5.08 10.76 1.38
N VAL A 189 -4.93 9.66 2.12
CA VAL A 189 -5.56 8.37 1.78
C VAL A 189 -7.09 8.49 1.82
N SER A 190 -7.65 9.15 2.84
CA SER A 190 -9.09 9.40 2.95
C SER A 190 -9.63 10.23 1.79
N LYS A 191 -8.92 11.29 1.40
CA LYS A 191 -9.23 12.14 0.23
C LYS A 191 -9.21 11.34 -1.08
N LEU A 192 -8.25 10.44 -1.24
CA LEU A 192 -8.17 9.55 -2.41
C LEU A 192 -9.37 8.59 -2.43
N MET A 193 -9.76 8.04 -1.28
CA MET A 193 -10.89 7.14 -1.15
C MET A 193 -12.23 7.84 -1.43
N SER A 194 -12.42 9.06 -0.95
CA SER A 194 -13.65 9.83 -1.19
C SER A 194 -13.82 10.19 -2.67
N LYS A 195 -12.75 10.59 -3.36
CA LYS A 195 -12.72 10.86 -4.81
C LYS A 195 -13.13 9.63 -5.65
N LEU A 196 -12.80 8.43 -5.18
CA LEU A 196 -13.21 7.18 -5.82
C LEU A 196 -14.70 6.85 -5.58
N LYS A 197 -15.26 7.26 -4.44
CA LYS A 197 -16.66 6.98 -4.04
C LYS A 197 -17.65 7.94 -4.72
N THR A 198 -17.40 9.25 -4.69
CA THR A 198 -18.31 10.29 -5.23
C THR A 198 -18.53 10.19 -6.74
N ASN A 199 -17.51 9.71 -7.46
CA ASN A 199 -17.60 9.51 -8.91
C ASN A 199 -18.35 8.24 -9.32
N THR A 200 -18.59 7.31 -8.39
CA THR A 200 -19.43 6.13 -8.64
C THR A 200 -20.91 6.40 -8.40
N THR A 201 -21.24 7.26 -7.42
CA THR A 201 -22.62 7.67 -7.12
C THR A 201 -23.19 8.58 -8.20
N THR A 202 -22.48 9.64 -8.60
CA THR A 202 -22.88 10.51 -9.72
C THR A 202 -23.13 9.73 -11.00
N LYS A 203 -22.36 8.68 -11.27
CA LYS A 203 -22.55 7.85 -12.46
C LYS A 203 -23.77 6.92 -12.37
N LYS A 204 -24.13 6.43 -11.17
CA LYS A 204 -25.38 5.68 -10.97
C LYS A 204 -26.59 6.59 -11.18
N GLU A 205 -26.56 7.80 -10.60
CA GLU A 205 -27.60 8.81 -10.78
C GLU A 205 -27.74 9.23 -12.26
N ILE A 206 -26.64 9.42 -13.00
CA ILE A 206 -26.70 9.75 -14.44
C ILE A 206 -27.22 8.56 -15.29
N VAL A 207 -26.93 7.32 -14.90
CA VAL A 207 -27.44 6.13 -15.62
C VAL A 207 -28.91 5.88 -15.28
N GLU A 208 -29.32 6.09 -14.04
CA GLU A 208 -30.71 6.00 -13.60
C GLU A 208 -31.57 7.10 -14.24
N THR A 209 -31.07 8.35 -14.30
CA THR A 209 -31.74 9.45 -15.01
C THR A 209 -31.80 9.23 -16.52
N LYS A 210 -30.78 8.62 -17.15
CA LYS A 210 -30.86 8.22 -18.56
C LYS A 210 -31.84 7.08 -18.80
N LYS A 211 -31.92 6.09 -17.90
CA LYS A 211 -32.93 5.01 -17.98
C LYS A 211 -34.35 5.53 -17.79
N SER A 212 -34.58 6.48 -16.88
CA SER A 212 -35.90 7.11 -16.73
C SER A 212 -36.27 7.97 -17.95
N PHE A 213 -35.30 8.63 -18.59
CA PHE A 213 -35.52 9.34 -19.85
C PHE A 213 -35.86 8.40 -21.02
N ILE A 214 -35.19 7.25 -21.13
CA ILE A 214 -35.43 6.27 -22.20
C ILE A 214 -36.79 5.56 -22.01
N ASN A 215 -37.20 5.30 -20.78
CA ASN A 215 -38.52 4.71 -20.49
C ASN A 215 -39.69 5.68 -20.76
N GLY A 216 -39.43 6.97 -20.96
CA GLY A 216 -40.44 7.97 -21.32
C GLY A 216 -40.59 8.23 -22.81
N ILE A 217 -39.72 7.69 -23.67
CA ILE A 217 -39.81 7.83 -25.13
C ILE A 217 -40.23 6.49 -25.72
N VAL A 218 -41.54 6.21 -25.65
CA VAL A 218 -42.17 5.25 -26.55
C VAL A 218 -42.25 5.93 -27.91
N ILE A 219 -41.29 5.65 -28.79
CA ILE A 219 -41.44 6.01 -30.20
C ILE A 219 -42.46 5.03 -30.78
N ASP A 220 -43.67 5.51 -31.02
CA ASP A 220 -44.68 4.75 -31.72
C ASP A 220 -44.33 4.66 -33.21
N ILE A 221 -43.76 3.52 -33.60
CA ILE A 221 -43.28 3.25 -34.97
C ILE A 221 -44.48 3.21 -35.96
N GLU A 222 -45.71 3.01 -35.49
CA GLU A 222 -46.90 3.02 -36.34
C GLU A 222 -47.19 4.41 -36.93
N GLN A 223 -46.81 5.49 -36.25
CA GLN A 223 -46.98 6.86 -36.76
C GLN A 223 -46.15 7.16 -38.01
N TYR A 224 -45.06 6.41 -38.24
CA TYR A 224 -44.19 6.59 -39.41
C TYR A 224 -44.47 5.59 -40.54
N LYS A 225 -45.36 4.60 -40.31
CA LYS A 225 -45.65 3.54 -41.29
C LYS A 225 -46.58 4.01 -42.41
N ASN A 226 -47.30 5.11 -42.21
CA ASN A 226 -48.29 5.63 -43.17
C ASN A 226 -47.84 6.86 -43.96
N MET A 227 -46.59 7.33 -43.82
CA MET A 227 -46.10 8.52 -44.55
C MET A 227 -45.65 8.23 -45.99
N ASN A 228 -45.62 6.96 -46.42
CA ASN A 228 -45.26 6.55 -47.79
C ASN A 228 -46.42 5.83 -48.51
N LYS A 229 -47.61 6.45 -48.54
CA LYS A 229 -48.69 6.07 -49.46
C LYS A 229 -49.23 7.29 -50.17
#